data_AF-A0A418W3K2-F1
#
_entry.id   AF-A0A418W3K2-F1
#
_cell.length_a   1.000
_cell.length_b   1.000
_cell.length_c   1.000
_cell.angle_alpha   90.00
_cell.angle_beta   90.00
_cell.angle_gamma   90.00
#
_symmetry.space_group_name_H-M   'P 1'
#
loop_
_entity.id
_entity.type
_entity.pdbx_description
1 polymer ?
#
loop_
_entity_poly.entity_id
_entity_poly.type
_entity_poly.pdbx_seq_one_letter_code
_entity_poly.pdbx_strand_id
1 'polypeptide(L)'
;MGEMTLTTKERALIRHEFMARFSAPPRLADGILVKRWATGPEKGKPKPGATIQGMIDRGLMELPDNGGHWLRARFTSAGLAALRLMAEDRRALSPAEYRHILDELGIQAPTDKIGGSSVAV
;
A
#
# COMPACT_ATOMS: atom_id res chain seq x y z
N MET A 1 -15.05 -2.66 14.62
CA MET A 1 -14.47 -2.22 13.33
C MET A 1 -13.10 -1.51 13.50
N GLY A 2 -12.32 -1.78 14.57
CA GLY A 2 -11.02 -1.11 14.80
C GLY A 2 -9.80 -1.78 14.16
N GLU A 3 -9.92 -3.06 13.78
CA GLU A 3 -8.79 -3.84 13.23
C GLU A 3 -8.30 -3.34 11.87
N MET A 4 -9.16 -2.70 11.08
CA MET A 4 -8.87 -2.28 9.69
C MET A 4 -8.48 -0.80 9.56
N THR A 5 -8.45 -0.04 10.66
CA THR A 5 -8.10 1.38 10.62
C THR A 5 -6.58 1.55 10.66
N LEU A 6 -6.01 2.23 9.66
CA LEU A 6 -4.58 2.51 9.63
C LEU A 6 -4.20 3.64 10.59
N THR A 7 -3.16 3.43 11.39
CA THR A 7 -2.59 4.44 12.28
C THR A 7 -1.82 5.50 11.49
N THR A 8 -1.52 6.65 12.11
CA THR A 8 -0.72 7.71 11.48
C THR A 8 0.63 7.22 10.98
N LYS A 9 1.31 6.32 11.72
CA LYS A 9 2.61 5.76 11.34
C LYS A 9 2.49 4.83 10.14
N GLU A 10 1.45 3.99 10.10
CA GLU A 10 1.18 3.09 8.98
C GLU A 10 0.85 3.88 7.71
N ARG A 11 -0.02 4.90 7.81
CA ARG A 11 -0.34 5.81 6.69
C ARG A 11 0.90 6.53 6.16
N ALA A 12 1.80 6.97 7.04
CA ALA A 12 3.05 7.61 6.65
C ALA A 12 4.01 6.64 5.94
N LEU A 13 4.13 5.41 6.44
CA LEU A 13 4.89 4.33 5.79
C LEU A 13 4.35 4.05 4.38
N ILE A 14 3.04 3.84 4.25
CA ILE A 14 2.39 3.56 2.97
C ILE A 14 2.66 4.67 1.96
N ARG A 15 2.53 5.94 2.37
CA ARG A 15 2.87 7.08 1.52
C ARG A 15 4.33 7.03 1.08
N HIS A 16 5.26 6.82 2.01
CA HIS A 16 6.68 6.79 1.69
C HIS A 16 7.06 5.66 0.71
N GLU A 17 6.52 4.45 0.91
CA GLU A 17 6.86 3.27 0.11
C GLU A 17 6.19 3.27 -1.27
N PHE A 18 4.98 3.82 -1.39
CA PHE A 18 4.18 3.76 -2.61
C PHE A 18 4.05 5.08 -3.37
N MET A 19 4.77 6.13 -2.96
CA MET A 19 4.83 7.38 -3.73
C MET A 19 5.51 7.11 -5.08
N ALA A 20 4.92 7.59 -6.18
CA ALA A 20 5.60 7.59 -7.46
C ALA A 20 6.88 8.44 -7.38
N ARG A 21 8.02 7.85 -7.75
CA ARG A 21 9.32 8.52 -7.82
C ARG A 21 9.81 8.54 -9.27
N PHE A 22 11.08 8.87 -9.49
CA PHE A 22 11.70 8.89 -10.83
C PHE A 22 11.88 7.50 -11.49
N SER A 23 11.36 6.43 -10.91
CA SER A 23 11.44 5.05 -11.42
C SER A 23 10.06 4.53 -11.81
N ALA A 24 10.01 3.26 -12.27
CA ALA A 24 8.74 2.54 -12.37
C ALA A 24 7.94 2.68 -11.06
N PRO A 25 6.64 3.00 -11.13
CA PRO A 25 5.83 3.22 -9.94
C PRO A 25 5.70 1.91 -9.13
N PRO A 26 5.82 1.98 -7.81
CA PRO A 26 5.69 0.80 -6.94
C PRO A 26 4.26 0.25 -6.99
N ARG A 27 4.10 -1.07 -6.83
CA ARG A 27 2.79 -1.74 -6.91
C ARG A 27 2.38 -2.31 -5.57
N LEU A 28 1.10 -2.28 -5.20
CA LEU A 28 0.62 -2.89 -3.96
C LEU A 28 0.82 -4.40 -3.98
N ALA A 29 0.60 -5.03 -5.14
CA ALA A 29 0.79 -6.47 -5.34
C ALA A 29 2.24 -6.93 -5.09
N ASP A 30 3.18 -6.01 -5.31
CA ASP A 30 4.60 -6.25 -5.14
C ASP A 30 4.99 -6.28 -3.65
N GLY A 31 4.27 -5.56 -2.78
CA GLY A 31 4.55 -5.47 -1.35
C GLY A 31 5.75 -4.58 -1.00
N ILE A 32 6.03 -4.49 0.31
CA ILE A 32 7.13 -3.68 0.87
C ILE A 32 8.33 -4.57 1.13
N LEU A 33 9.53 -4.14 0.69
CA LEU A 33 10.76 -4.90 0.93
C LEU A 33 11.12 -4.91 2.42
N VAL A 34 11.36 -6.10 2.96
CA VAL A 34 11.78 -6.32 4.35
C VAL A 34 13.22 -6.83 4.36
N LYS A 35 14.06 -6.20 5.16
CA LYS A 35 15.46 -6.62 5.35
C LYS A 35 15.51 -7.88 6.20
N ARG A 36 16.62 -8.62 6.09
CA ARG A 36 16.97 -9.71 7.01
C ARG A 36 18.01 -9.24 8.02
N TRP A 37 18.08 -9.92 9.16
CA TRP A 37 19.21 -9.75 10.06
C TRP A 37 20.50 -10.18 9.37
N ALA A 38 21.45 -9.26 9.22
CA ALA A 38 22.73 -9.54 8.59
C ALA A 38 23.68 -10.37 9.48
N THR A 39 23.55 -10.22 10.81
CA THR A 39 24.43 -10.82 11.82
C THR A 39 23.64 -11.17 13.10
N GLY A 40 24.27 -11.91 14.01
CA GLY A 40 23.71 -12.30 15.30
C GLY A 40 22.90 -13.61 15.28
N PRO A 41 22.26 -13.98 16.42
CA PRO A 41 21.51 -15.22 16.56
C PRO A 41 20.33 -15.34 15.58
N GLU A 42 19.74 -14.21 15.21
CA GLU A 42 18.62 -14.13 14.27
C GLU A 42 19.07 -13.99 12.80
N LYS A 43 20.37 -14.15 12.51
CA LYS A 43 20.92 -13.97 11.15
C LYS A 43 20.12 -14.75 10.11
N GLY A 44 19.80 -14.08 9.01
CA GLY A 44 19.02 -14.65 7.92
C GLY A 44 17.51 -14.59 8.13
N LYS A 45 17.02 -14.36 9.35
CA LYS A 45 15.58 -14.23 9.59
C LYS A 45 15.04 -12.87 9.15
N PRO A 46 13.75 -12.77 8.80
CA PRO A 46 13.04 -11.52 8.58
C PRO A 46 13.26 -10.49 9.69
N LYS A 47 13.46 -9.23 9.31
CA LYS A 47 13.57 -8.09 10.22
C LYS A 47 12.62 -6.96 9.77
N PRO A 48 11.30 -7.15 9.92
CA PRO A 48 10.35 -6.06 9.68
C PRO A 48 10.60 -4.92 10.67
N GLY A 49 10.46 -3.68 10.20
CA GLY A 49 10.41 -2.52 11.10
C GLY A 49 9.15 -2.57 11.96
N ALA A 50 9.15 -1.86 13.10
CA ALA A 50 8.05 -1.91 14.07
C ALA A 50 6.66 -1.64 13.46
N THR A 51 6.57 -0.70 12.50
CA THR A 51 5.31 -0.40 11.79
C THR A 51 4.84 -1.58 10.94
N ILE A 52 5.73 -2.23 10.20
CA ILE A 52 5.40 -3.40 9.38
C ILE A 52 5.03 -4.58 10.29
N GLN A 53 5.76 -4.79 11.38
CA GLN A 53 5.46 -5.84 12.35
C GLN A 53 4.06 -5.64 12.95
N GLY A 54 3.70 -4.42 13.36
CA GLY A 54 2.35 -4.14 13.88
C GLY A 54 1.24 -4.39 12.85
N MET A 55 1.50 -4.12 11.56
CA MET A 55 0.55 -4.46 10.49
C MET A 55 0.45 -5.97 10.26
N ILE A 56 1.54 -6.72 10.45
CA ILE A 56 1.54 -8.19 10.41
C ILE A 56 0.77 -8.77 11.59
N ASP A 57 1.03 -8.27 12.81
CA ASP A 57 0.37 -8.73 14.03
C ASP A 57 -1.14 -8.53 13.99
N ARG A 58 -1.59 -7.49 13.28
CA ARG A 58 -3.01 -7.17 13.02
C ARG A 58 -3.59 -7.87 11.78
N GLY A 59 -2.81 -8.69 11.09
CA GLY A 59 -3.25 -9.41 9.89
C GLY A 59 -3.51 -8.54 8.67
N LEU A 60 -3.03 -7.28 8.65
CA LEU A 60 -3.12 -6.39 7.48
C LEU A 60 -2.05 -6.70 6.43
N MET A 61 -0.94 -7.28 6.87
CA MET A 61 0.12 -7.77 5.99
C MET A 61 0.51 -9.19 6.38
N GLU A 62 1.07 -9.90 5.41
CA GLU A 62 1.75 -11.16 5.62
C GLU A 62 3.18 -11.06 5.12
N LEU A 63 4.09 -11.80 5.75
CA LEU A 63 5.50 -11.84 5.38
C LEU A 63 5.91 -13.29 5.13
N PRO A 64 5.54 -13.86 3.97
CA PRO A 64 5.92 -15.23 3.64
C PRO A 64 7.44 -15.29 3.42
N ASP A 65 8.14 -16.07 4.25
CA ASP A 65 9.54 -16.38 4.03
C ASP A 65 9.68 -17.65 3.20
N ASN A 66 9.86 -17.46 1.89
CA ASN A 66 10.06 -18.56 0.94
C ASN A 66 11.55 -18.88 0.71
N GLY A 67 12.46 -18.39 1.56
CA GLY A 67 13.91 -18.53 1.37
C GLY A 67 14.48 -17.70 0.22
N GLY A 68 13.66 -16.87 -0.44
CA GLY A 68 14.10 -15.97 -1.49
C GLY A 68 15.01 -14.84 -0.99
N HIS A 69 15.86 -14.35 -1.90
CA HIS A 69 16.74 -13.20 -1.64
C HIS A 69 15.95 -11.94 -1.30
N TRP A 70 14.82 -11.71 -1.99
CA TRP A 70 13.94 -10.57 -1.75
C TRP A 70 12.74 -10.98 -0.91
N LEU A 71 12.78 -10.60 0.37
CA LEU A 71 11.69 -10.83 1.29
C LEU A 71 10.74 -9.63 1.26
N ARG A 72 9.45 -9.86 0.99
CA ARG A 72 8.46 -8.78 0.87
C ARG A 72 7.24 -9.02 1.73
N ALA A 73 6.85 -7.99 2.49
CA ALA A 73 5.58 -7.96 3.19
C ALA A 73 4.48 -7.59 2.20
N ARG A 74 3.45 -8.43 2.08
CA ARG A 74 2.34 -8.24 1.14
C ARG A 74 1.06 -7.92 1.88
N PHE A 75 0.21 -7.09 1.29
CA PHE A 75 -1.09 -6.79 1.87
C PHE A 75 -2.01 -7.99 1.78
N THR A 76 -2.69 -8.31 2.89
CA THR A 76 -3.78 -9.27 2.90
C THR A 76 -5.05 -8.63 2.34
N SER A 77 -6.13 -9.39 2.17
CA SER A 77 -7.44 -8.83 1.82
C SER A 77 -7.91 -7.77 2.83
N ALA A 78 -7.62 -7.95 4.12
CA ALA A 78 -7.92 -6.97 5.16
C ALA A 78 -7.07 -5.70 5.03
N GLY A 79 -5.78 -5.86 4.71
CA GLY A 79 -4.89 -4.74 4.41
C GLY A 79 -5.32 -3.93 3.20
N LEU A 80 -5.72 -4.59 2.12
CA LEU A 80 -6.25 -3.91 0.93
C LEU A 80 -7.55 -3.17 1.23
N ALA A 81 -8.44 -3.74 2.04
CA ALA A 81 -9.65 -3.05 2.49
C ALA A 81 -9.31 -1.81 3.37
N ALA A 82 -8.32 -1.92 4.25
CA ALA A 82 -7.81 -0.79 5.03
C ALA A 82 -7.23 0.33 4.13
N LEU A 83 -6.52 -0.04 3.06
CA LEU A 83 -6.02 0.91 2.07
C LEU A 83 -7.14 1.60 1.30
N ARG A 84 -8.21 0.88 0.94
CA ARG A 84 -9.40 1.47 0.30
C ARG A 84 -10.04 2.52 1.21
N LEU A 85 -10.24 2.21 2.48
CA LEU A 85 -10.76 3.18 3.47
C LEU A 85 -9.86 4.41 3.60
N MET A 86 -8.53 4.22 3.61
CA MET A 86 -7.59 5.35 3.59
C MET A 86 -7.73 6.21 2.33
N ALA A 87 -7.96 5.58 1.18
CA ALA A 87 -8.03 6.24 -0.12
C ALA A 87 -9.36 6.96 -0.39
N GLU A 88 -10.42 6.68 0.38
CA GLU A 88 -11.65 7.48 0.38
C GLU A 88 -11.39 8.94 0.81
N ASP A 89 -10.43 9.16 1.72
CA ASP A 89 -9.92 10.49 2.05
C ASP A 89 -8.96 10.95 0.94
N ARG A 90 -9.45 11.83 0.06
CA ARG A 90 -8.67 12.39 -1.07
C ARG A 90 -7.38 13.11 -0.65
N ARG A 91 -7.26 13.53 0.61
CA ARG A 91 -6.05 14.19 1.13
C ARG A 91 -5.02 13.17 1.60
N ALA A 92 -5.42 11.91 1.84
CA ALA A 92 -4.55 10.85 2.30
C ALA A 92 -3.60 10.35 1.20
N LEU A 93 -4.10 10.26 -0.03
CA LEU A 93 -3.39 9.84 -1.23
C LEU A 93 -3.71 10.81 -2.36
N SER A 94 -2.83 11.78 -2.60
CA SER A 94 -3.05 12.76 -3.68
C SER A 94 -3.09 12.02 -5.04
N PRO A 95 -4.08 12.28 -5.92
CA PRO A 95 -4.12 11.61 -7.21
C PRO A 95 -2.90 11.90 -8.10
N ALA A 96 -2.23 13.05 -7.91
CA ALA A 96 -1.02 13.40 -8.66
C ALA A 96 0.15 12.45 -8.39
N GLU A 97 0.30 11.99 -7.15
CA GLU A 97 1.43 11.16 -6.73
C GLU A 97 1.08 9.67 -6.66
N TYR A 98 -0.21 9.34 -6.46
CA TYR A 98 -0.68 7.99 -6.15
C TYR A 98 -1.71 7.46 -7.15
N ARG A 99 -1.84 8.05 -8.36
CA ARG A 99 -2.80 7.57 -9.38
C ARG A 99 -2.71 6.05 -9.59
N HIS A 100 -1.50 5.52 -9.73
CA HIS A 100 -1.26 4.09 -9.92
C HIS A 100 -1.80 3.22 -8.77
N ILE A 101 -1.69 3.68 -7.53
CA ILE A 101 -2.25 2.98 -6.36
C ILE A 101 -3.77 3.04 -6.35
N LEU A 102 -4.36 4.20 -6.67
CA LEU A 102 -5.81 4.36 -6.74
C LEU A 102 -6.41 3.44 -7.82
N ASP A 103 -5.75 3.34 -8.98
CA ASP A 103 -6.14 2.45 -10.06
C ASP A 103 -6.05 0.97 -9.63
N GLU A 104 -4.97 0.55 -8.95
CA GLU A 104 -4.83 -0.81 -8.39
C GLU A 104 -5.90 -1.13 -7.34
N LEU A 105 -6.34 -0.13 -6.56
CA LEU A 105 -7.41 -0.29 -5.56
C LEU A 105 -8.81 -0.30 -6.19
N GLY A 106 -8.93 0.02 -7.48
CA GLY A 106 -10.21 0.16 -8.20
C GLY A 106 -10.95 1.45 -7.87
N ILE A 107 -10.27 2.45 -7.29
CA ILE A 107 -10.87 3.73 -6.94
C ILE A 107 -10.81 4.63 -8.17
N GLN A 108 -11.89 4.59 -8.93
CA GLN A 108 -12.07 5.52 -10.03
C GLN A 108 -12.22 6.92 -9.45
N ALA A 109 -11.35 7.84 -9.87
CA ALA A 109 -11.70 9.26 -9.77
C ALA A 109 -13.06 9.43 -10.47
N PRO A 110 -14.00 10.23 -9.92
CA PRO A 110 -15.23 10.51 -10.62
C PRO A 110 -14.85 10.97 -12.02
N THR A 111 -15.22 10.18 -13.02
CA THR A 111 -15.21 10.63 -14.40
C THR A 111 -16.11 11.85 -14.39
N ASP A 112 -15.52 13.01 -14.66
CA ASP A 112 -16.32 14.18 -14.99
C ASP A 112 -16.98 13.82 -16.31
N LYS A 113 -18.17 13.18 -16.23
CA LYS A 113 -19.08 13.10 -17.36
C LYS A 113 -19.52 14.54 -17.58
N ILE A 114 -18.75 15.26 -18.38
CA ILE A 114 -19.21 16.46 -19.04
C ILE A 114 -20.31 16.00 -20.01
N GLY A 115 -21.53 15.91 -19.49
CA GLY A 115 -22.72 15.98 -20.29
C GLY A 115 -22.81 17.40 -20.84
N GLY A 116 -22.49 17.55 -22.12
CA GLY A 116 -22.73 18.74 -22.91
C GLY A 116 -23.36 18.34 -24.24
N SER A 117 -24.68 18.18 -24.21
CA SER A 117 -25.56 18.06 -25.37
C SER A 117 -25.39 19.26 -26.31
N SER A 118 -25.37 19.05 -27.63
CA SER A 118 -26.42 19.61 -28.50
C SER A 118 -26.37 19.03 -29.91
N VAL A 119 -27.52 18.51 -30.30
CA VAL A 119 -28.00 18.39 -31.67
C VAL A 119 -27.83 19.74 -32.40
N ALA A 120 -27.46 19.68 -33.68
CA ALA A 120 -27.87 20.68 -34.66
C ALA A 120 -28.27 19.94 -35.94
N VAL A 121 -29.42 20.39 -36.45
CA VAL A 121 -30.22 19.91 -37.59
C VAL A 121 -29.50 20.12 -38.91
#